data_AF-A0A533RYI3-F1
#
_entry.id   AF-A0A533RYI3-F1
#
_cell.length_a   1.000
_cell.length_b   1.000
_cell.length_c   1.000
_cell.angle_alpha   90.00
_cell.angle_beta   90.00
_cell.angle_gamma   90.00
#
_symmetry.space_group_name_H-M   'P 1'
#
loop_
_entity.id
_entity.type
_entity.pdbx_description
1 polymer ?
#
loop_
_entity_poly.entity_id
_entity_poly.type
_entity_poly.pdbx_seq_one_letter_code
_entity_poly.pdbx_strand_id
1 'polypeptide(L)'
;MNLRSALRVNKPESIAFVGAGGKTTSIFRLAYELPHPVIVTTTTHLGAWQVRHGDRWLVGLSELEKLTDFDAGVTVLTGQPISDDRLGQLSSEELEYLHRMAIERGWSLLIEADGARQLPFKAPAEHEPVIPAWVDKVVVVAGLSGLNSPCNNAYIHRPEIFSTLAQLKPGERVGEEHLSRMLLH
;
A
#
# COMPACT_ATOMS: atom_id res chain seq x y z
N MET A 1 -4.72 1.52 19.06
CA MET A 1 -3.62 2.28 18.41
C MET A 1 -4.26 3.31 17.48
N ASN A 2 -3.77 4.55 17.50
CA ASN A 2 -4.16 5.58 16.53
C ASN A 2 -2.98 5.72 15.56
N LEU A 3 -3.14 5.23 14.33
CA LEU A 3 -2.13 5.26 13.28
C LEU A 3 -1.83 6.70 12.84
N ARG A 4 -2.83 7.57 12.79
CA ARG A 4 -2.64 8.99 12.46
C ARG A 4 -1.61 9.65 13.37
N SER A 5 -1.73 9.46 14.69
CA SER A 5 -0.78 9.97 15.68
C SER A 5 0.58 9.27 15.59
N ALA A 6 0.61 7.95 15.41
CA ALA A 6 1.86 7.18 15.30
C ALA A 6 2.69 7.61 14.07
N LEU A 7 2.02 7.87 12.95
CA LEU A 7 2.61 8.30 11.68
C LEU A 7 2.72 9.83 11.56
N ARG A 8 2.32 10.57 12.60
CA ARG A 8 2.35 12.04 12.67
C ARG A 8 1.72 12.72 11.46
N VAL A 9 0.53 12.25 11.05
CA VAL A 9 -0.23 12.78 9.91
C VAL A 9 -1.22 13.84 10.43
N ASN A 10 -0.81 15.10 10.36
CA ASN A 10 -1.56 16.22 10.95
C ASN A 10 -2.33 17.05 9.92
N LYS A 11 -1.98 16.91 8.65
CA LYS A 11 -2.58 17.60 7.50
C LYS A 11 -2.80 16.59 6.37
N PRO A 12 -3.60 16.93 5.35
CA PRO A 12 -3.67 16.14 4.12
C PRO A 12 -2.28 15.99 3.49
N GLU A 13 -1.90 14.75 3.20
CA GLU A 13 -0.60 14.37 2.65
C GLU A 13 -0.79 13.18 1.69
N SER A 14 0.17 13.02 0.78
CA SER A 14 0.32 11.85 -0.07
C SER A 14 1.26 10.83 0.60
N ILE A 15 0.75 9.64 0.91
CA ILE A 15 1.45 8.64 1.71
C ILE A 15 1.51 7.31 0.97
N ALA A 16 2.72 6.81 0.71
CA ALA A 16 2.93 5.49 0.12
C ALA A 16 3.17 4.42 1.20
N PHE A 17 2.52 3.28 1.06
CA PHE A 17 2.68 2.11 1.91
C PHE A 17 3.39 1.00 1.13
N VAL A 18 4.48 0.49 1.70
CA VAL A 18 5.32 -0.56 1.12
C VAL A 18 5.54 -1.70 2.13
N GLY A 19 6.10 -2.82 1.69
CA GLY A 19 6.40 -3.97 2.51
C GLY A 19 5.30 -5.03 2.53
N ALA A 20 5.07 -5.68 3.68
CA ALA A 20 4.19 -6.84 3.78
C ALA A 20 3.57 -7.00 5.17
N GLY A 21 2.53 -7.83 5.25
CA GLY A 21 1.92 -8.21 6.54
C GLY A 21 1.13 -7.11 7.23
N GLY A 22 0.15 -6.53 6.51
CA GLY A 22 -0.82 -5.59 7.09
C GLY A 22 -0.96 -4.25 6.38
N LYS A 23 -0.38 -4.08 5.18
CA LYS A 23 -0.46 -2.83 4.40
C LYS A 23 -1.89 -2.35 4.22
N THR A 24 -2.73 -3.17 3.61
CA THR A 24 -4.14 -2.85 3.33
C THR A 24 -4.89 -2.48 4.60
N THR A 25 -4.75 -3.28 5.65
CA THR A 25 -5.35 -2.99 6.96
C THR A 25 -4.87 -1.65 7.52
N SER A 26 -3.59 -1.33 7.37
CA SER A 26 -3.01 -0.07 7.85
C SER A 26 -3.47 1.12 7.02
N ILE A 27 -3.56 0.98 5.70
CA ILE A 27 -4.07 2.00 4.78
C ILE A 27 -5.50 2.36 5.15
N PHE A 28 -6.41 1.39 5.21
CA PHE A 28 -7.82 1.68 5.50
C PHE A 28 -8.03 2.16 6.93
N ARG A 29 -7.28 1.63 7.89
CA ARG A 29 -7.31 2.16 9.26
C ARG A 29 -6.87 3.63 9.32
N LEU A 30 -5.79 3.99 8.63
CA LEU A 30 -5.36 5.38 8.55
C LEU A 30 -6.41 6.23 7.80
N ALA A 31 -6.97 5.72 6.71
CA ALA A 31 -7.97 6.43 5.91
C ALA A 31 -9.18 6.88 6.75
N TYR A 32 -9.70 5.99 7.60
CA TYR A 32 -10.82 6.29 8.49
C TYR A 32 -10.43 7.13 9.73
N GLU A 33 -9.15 7.24 10.06
CA GLU A 33 -8.66 8.10 11.16
C GLU A 33 -8.33 9.54 10.70
N LEU A 34 -8.25 9.78 9.39
CA LEU A 34 -7.95 11.07 8.78
C LEU A 34 -9.20 11.92 8.56
N PRO A 35 -9.06 13.25 8.46
CA PRO A 35 -10.14 14.11 7.97
C PRO A 35 -10.52 13.69 6.55
N HIS A 36 -11.82 13.49 6.35
CA HIS A 36 -12.36 13.14 5.04
C HIS A 36 -12.44 14.38 4.13
N PRO A 37 -12.38 14.17 2.81
CA PRO A 37 -12.32 12.87 2.12
C PRO A 37 -10.89 12.31 1.99
N VAL A 38 -10.80 10.99 1.87
CA VAL A 38 -9.53 10.28 1.64
C VAL A 38 -9.62 9.43 0.38
N ILE A 39 -8.58 9.48 -0.44
CA ILE A 39 -8.42 8.61 -1.60
C ILE A 39 -7.42 7.52 -1.29
N VAL A 40 -7.77 6.28 -1.62
CA VAL A 40 -6.89 5.12 -1.59
C VAL A 40 -6.68 4.66 -3.03
N THR A 41 -5.43 4.48 -3.45
CA THR A 41 -5.08 3.95 -4.75
C THR A 41 -3.86 3.03 -4.65
N THR A 42 -3.34 2.57 -5.78
CA THR A 42 -2.22 1.64 -5.84
C THR A 42 -1.36 1.90 -7.08
N THR A 43 -0.04 1.71 -6.95
CA THR A 43 0.91 1.69 -8.08
C THR A 43 1.24 0.28 -8.54
N THR A 44 0.65 -0.72 -7.88
CA THR A 44 0.65 -2.13 -8.30
C THR A 44 -0.78 -2.61 -8.45
N HIS A 45 -0.99 -3.88 -8.81
CA HIS A 45 -2.36 -4.40 -8.93
C HIS A 45 -3.01 -4.59 -7.56
N LEU A 46 -4.25 -4.12 -7.44
CA LEU A 46 -5.09 -4.33 -6.25
C LEU A 46 -5.88 -5.64 -6.41
N GLY A 47 -5.99 -6.42 -5.35
CA GLY A 47 -6.94 -7.51 -5.28
C GLY A 47 -8.38 -6.96 -5.24
N ALA A 48 -9.29 -7.53 -6.02
CA ALA A 48 -10.66 -7.03 -6.12
C ALA A 48 -11.41 -7.00 -4.78
N TRP A 49 -11.07 -7.88 -3.84
CA TRP A 49 -11.63 -7.87 -2.48
C TRP A 49 -11.30 -6.60 -1.68
N GLN A 50 -10.19 -5.94 -1.98
CA GLN A 50 -9.70 -4.80 -1.18
C GLN A 50 -10.57 -3.55 -1.36
N VAL A 51 -11.28 -3.42 -2.48
CA VAL A 51 -12.14 -2.24 -2.73
C VAL A 51 -13.32 -2.16 -1.76
N ARG A 52 -13.72 -3.29 -1.17
CA ARG A 52 -14.82 -3.38 -0.20
C ARG A 52 -14.48 -2.74 1.15
N HIS A 53 -13.23 -2.35 1.36
CA HIS A 53 -12.81 -1.63 2.57
C HIS A 53 -13.02 -0.12 2.48
N GLY A 54 -13.29 0.42 1.30
CA GLY A 54 -13.70 1.81 1.16
C GLY A 54 -15.21 1.95 1.13
N ASP A 55 -15.69 3.17 1.36
CA ASP A 55 -17.11 3.50 1.26
C ASP A 55 -17.56 3.56 -0.20
N ARG A 56 -16.62 3.85 -1.11
CA ARG A 56 -16.84 3.97 -2.55
C ARG A 56 -15.69 3.36 -3.34
N TRP A 57 -16.01 2.74 -4.48
CA TRP A 57 -15.03 2.28 -5.45
C TRP A 57 -15.31 2.94 -6.80
N LEU A 58 -14.28 3.57 -7.37
CA LEU A 58 -14.33 4.21 -8.69
C LEU A 58 -13.24 3.62 -9.59
N VAL A 59 -13.56 3.51 -10.87
CA VAL A 59 -12.66 3.00 -11.90
C VAL A 59 -12.35 4.13 -12.87
N GLY A 60 -11.10 4.59 -12.86
CA GLY A 60 -10.61 5.70 -13.67
C GLY A 60 -11.00 7.09 -13.12
N LEU A 61 -10.19 8.08 -13.49
CA LEU A 61 -10.32 9.46 -12.99
C LEU A 61 -11.63 10.15 -13.43
N SER A 62 -12.15 9.80 -14.59
CA SER A 62 -13.38 10.39 -15.12
C SER A 62 -14.59 10.15 -14.21
N GLU A 63 -14.64 9.04 -13.47
CA GLU A 63 -15.69 8.78 -12.49
C GLU A 63 -15.53 9.63 -11.23
N LEU A 64 -14.29 9.93 -10.84
CA LEU A 64 -13.99 10.81 -9.72
C LEU A 64 -14.38 12.27 -10.03
N GLU A 65 -14.13 12.74 -11.25
CA GLU A 65 -14.46 14.11 -11.68
C GLU A 65 -15.98 14.37 -11.76
N LYS A 66 -16.77 13.33 -12.02
CA LYS A 66 -18.24 13.44 -12.07
C LYS A 66 -18.88 13.60 -10.69
N LEU A 67 -18.15 13.33 -9.62
CA LEU A 67 -18.68 13.44 -8.27
C LEU A 67 -18.76 14.90 -7.84
N THR A 68 -19.98 15.38 -7.68
CA THR A 68 -20.27 16.74 -7.21
C THR A 68 -20.17 16.87 -5.69
N ASP A 69 -20.50 15.81 -4.96
CA ASP A 69 -20.53 15.78 -3.48
C ASP A 69 -19.45 14.83 -2.95
N PHE A 70 -18.19 15.19 -3.13
CA PHE A 70 -17.03 14.42 -2.64
C PHE A 70 -16.67 14.84 -1.20
N ASP A 71 -17.65 14.87 -0.31
CA ASP A 71 -17.50 15.53 0.99
C ASP A 71 -17.28 14.54 2.15
N ALA A 72 -17.41 13.24 1.88
CA ALA A 72 -17.31 12.22 2.91
C ALA A 72 -16.72 10.89 2.43
N GLY A 73 -16.06 10.23 3.39
CA GLY A 73 -15.64 8.85 3.31
C GLY A 73 -14.33 8.57 2.58
N VAL A 74 -14.05 7.28 2.48
CA VAL A 74 -12.86 6.70 1.86
C VAL A 74 -13.22 6.19 0.47
N THR A 75 -12.58 6.76 -0.54
CA THR A 75 -12.75 6.34 -1.94
C THR A 75 -11.57 5.53 -2.41
N VAL A 76 -11.83 4.31 -2.88
CA VAL A 76 -10.83 3.50 -3.57
C VAL A 76 -10.89 3.82 -5.06
N LEU A 77 -9.79 4.31 -5.62
CA LEU A 77 -9.66 4.64 -7.03
C LEU A 77 -8.65 3.70 -7.69
N THR A 78 -9.09 2.98 -8.71
CA THR A 78 -8.25 2.03 -9.46
C THR A 78 -8.27 2.33 -10.96
N GLY A 79 -7.34 1.71 -11.70
CA GLY A 79 -7.47 1.58 -13.14
C GLY A 79 -8.50 0.51 -13.52
N GLN A 80 -8.60 0.22 -14.82
CA GLN A 80 -9.53 -0.78 -15.36
C GLN A 80 -9.26 -2.19 -14.79
N PRO A 81 -10.29 -2.99 -14.48
CA PRO A 81 -10.12 -4.38 -14.10
C PRO A 81 -9.34 -5.18 -15.15
N ILE A 82 -8.44 -6.05 -14.70
CA ILE A 82 -7.64 -6.93 -15.57
C ILE A 82 -8.22 -8.34 -15.55
N SER A 83 -8.75 -8.77 -14.41
CA SER A 83 -9.53 -10.00 -14.23
C SER A 83 -10.48 -9.84 -13.03
N ASP A 84 -11.34 -10.83 -12.78
CA ASP A 84 -12.30 -10.81 -11.68
C ASP A 84 -11.65 -10.58 -10.30
N ASP A 85 -10.42 -11.09 -10.11
CA ASP A 85 -9.68 -10.97 -8.85
C ASP A 85 -8.64 -9.84 -8.84
N ARG A 86 -8.38 -9.18 -9.98
CA ARG A 86 -7.23 -8.27 -10.15
C ARG A 86 -7.64 -6.97 -10.83
N LEU A 87 -7.47 -5.88 -10.11
CA LEU A 87 -7.73 -4.54 -10.60
C LEU A 87 -6.45 -3.90 -11.16
N GLY A 88 -6.65 -3.06 -12.17
CA GLY A 88 -5.58 -2.25 -12.75
C GLY A 88 -5.14 -1.13 -11.81
N GLN A 89 -3.93 -0.66 -12.05
CA GLN A 89 -3.39 0.55 -11.45
C GLN A 89 -3.68 1.75 -12.35
N LEU A 90 -3.60 2.95 -11.78
CA LEU A 90 -3.53 4.17 -12.56
C LEU A 90 -2.15 4.28 -13.22
N SER A 91 -2.09 4.88 -14.41
CA SER A 91 -0.82 5.26 -15.04
C SER A 91 -0.11 6.35 -14.23
N SER A 92 1.19 6.55 -14.47
CA SER A 92 1.97 7.61 -13.80
C SER A 92 1.37 9.00 -14.01
N GLU A 93 0.90 9.30 -15.23
CA GLU A 93 0.26 10.58 -15.57
C GLU A 93 -1.07 10.78 -14.82
N GLU A 94 -1.88 9.73 -14.70
CA GLU A 94 -3.13 9.76 -13.94
C GLU A 94 -2.86 9.92 -12.43
N LEU A 95 -1.83 9.28 -11.90
CA LEU A 95 -1.41 9.43 -10.50
C LEU A 95 -0.91 10.85 -10.20
N GLU A 96 -0.14 11.45 -11.10
CA GLU A 96 0.28 12.85 -10.99
C GLU A 96 -0.90 13.81 -11.04
N TYR A 97 -1.86 13.56 -11.93
CA TYR A 97 -3.08 14.36 -12.01
C TYR A 97 -3.91 14.24 -10.72
N LEU A 98 -4.10 13.01 -10.22
CA LEU A 98 -4.79 12.73 -8.95
C LEU A 98 -4.13 13.46 -7.79
N HIS A 99 -2.79 13.45 -7.72
CA HIS A 99 -2.03 14.15 -6.69
C HIS A 99 -2.26 15.67 -6.72
N ARG A 100 -2.21 16.28 -7.91
CA ARG A 100 -2.49 17.73 -8.07
C ARG A 100 -3.90 18.07 -7.57
N MET A 101 -4.90 17.29 -7.99
CA MET A 101 -6.27 17.46 -7.53
C MET A 101 -6.40 17.29 -6.00
N ALA A 102 -5.71 16.31 -5.42
CA ALA A 102 -5.70 16.10 -3.97
C ALA A 102 -5.10 17.30 -3.22
N ILE A 103 -4.03 17.90 -3.73
CA ILE A 103 -3.46 19.13 -3.15
C ILE A 103 -4.47 20.28 -3.23
N GLU A 104 -5.01 20.55 -4.42
CA GLU A 104 -5.92 21.68 -4.66
C GLU A 104 -7.17 21.62 -3.78
N ARG A 105 -7.67 20.40 -3.52
CA ARG A 105 -8.88 20.17 -2.73
C ARG A 105 -8.62 19.80 -1.27
N GLY A 106 -7.35 19.68 -0.85
CA GLY A 106 -6.97 19.34 0.52
C GLY A 106 -7.33 17.89 0.92
N TRP A 107 -7.22 16.95 0.00
CA TRP A 107 -7.51 15.53 0.23
C TRP A 107 -6.26 14.76 0.65
N SER A 108 -6.42 13.75 1.50
CA SER A 108 -5.34 12.80 1.76
C SER A 108 -5.33 11.72 0.68
N LEU A 109 -4.14 11.36 0.20
CA LEU A 109 -3.95 10.34 -0.82
C LEU A 109 -3.07 9.21 -0.26
N LEU A 110 -3.63 8.02 -0.11
CA LEU A 110 -2.93 6.84 0.37
C LEU A 110 -2.69 5.87 -0.79
N ILE A 111 -1.45 5.38 -0.94
CA ILE A 111 -1.02 4.61 -2.10
C ILE A 111 -0.43 3.28 -1.64
N GLU A 112 -0.99 2.15 -2.07
CA GLU A 112 -0.32 0.86 -1.92
C GLU A 112 0.73 0.70 -3.04
N ALA A 113 2.01 0.67 -2.68
CA ALA A 113 3.11 0.81 -3.65
C ALA A 113 3.84 -0.49 -4.00
N ASP A 114 3.46 -1.62 -3.40
CA ASP A 114 4.02 -2.93 -3.74
C ASP A 114 3.09 -4.12 -3.41
N GLY A 115 3.27 -5.22 -4.14
CA GLY A 115 2.53 -6.46 -3.92
C GLY A 115 3.27 -7.41 -2.97
N ALA A 116 2.56 -7.94 -1.97
CA ALA A 116 3.09 -8.98 -1.06
C ALA A 116 2.28 -10.30 -1.10
N ARG A 117 1.25 -10.40 -1.97
CA ARG A 117 0.34 -11.57 -2.07
C ARG A 117 -0.27 -12.01 -0.73
N GLN A 118 -0.60 -11.04 0.13
CA GLN A 118 -1.10 -11.27 1.50
C GLN A 118 -0.14 -12.07 2.42
N LEU A 119 1.10 -12.31 2.00
CA LEU A 119 2.12 -12.96 2.82
C LEU A 119 2.63 -11.99 3.90
N PRO A 120 3.06 -12.51 5.07
CA PRO A 120 3.56 -11.68 6.16
C PRO A 120 4.85 -10.94 5.80
N PHE A 121 5.71 -11.56 4.97
CA PHE A 121 6.96 -10.97 4.53
C PHE A 121 7.05 -10.89 3.01
N LYS A 122 7.89 -9.97 2.53
CA LYS A 122 8.33 -9.92 1.14
C LYS A 122 9.78 -9.50 1.06
N ALA A 123 10.42 -9.80 -0.07
CA ALA A 123 11.53 -9.04 -0.59
C ALA A 123 11.10 -8.21 -1.82
N PRO A 124 11.62 -6.98 -1.98
CA PRO A 124 11.37 -6.20 -3.18
C PRO A 124 11.97 -6.89 -4.42
N ALA A 125 11.32 -6.72 -5.57
CA ALA A 125 11.95 -6.96 -6.86
C ALA A 125 12.81 -5.76 -7.26
N GLU A 126 13.64 -5.89 -8.30
CA GLU A 126 14.50 -4.81 -8.80
C GLU A 126 13.77 -3.51 -9.14
N HIS A 127 12.50 -3.60 -9.56
CA HIS A 127 11.67 -2.45 -9.91
C HIS A 127 10.71 -2.02 -8.78
N GLU A 128 10.78 -2.64 -7.61
CA GLU A 128 9.93 -2.32 -6.45
C GLU A 128 10.75 -1.65 -5.33
N PRO A 129 10.10 -0.79 -4.51
CA PRO A 129 8.72 -0.33 -4.64
C PRO A 129 8.56 0.77 -5.70
N VAL A 130 7.39 0.83 -6.33
CA VAL A 130 7.07 1.90 -7.28
C VAL A 130 6.46 3.06 -6.52
N ILE A 131 7.29 4.00 -6.08
CA ILE A 131 6.88 5.17 -5.29
C ILE A 131 6.98 6.43 -6.15
N PRO A 132 5.89 7.18 -6.36
CA PRO A 132 5.95 8.47 -7.03
C PRO A 132 6.82 9.49 -6.27
N ALA A 133 7.59 10.30 -7.00
CA ALA A 133 8.56 11.24 -6.41
C ALA A 133 7.93 12.36 -5.55
N TRP A 134 6.63 12.62 -5.75
CA TRP A 134 5.86 13.64 -5.03
C TRP A 134 5.23 13.14 -3.72
N VAL A 135 5.45 11.88 -3.35
CA VAL A 135 4.95 11.33 -2.08
C VAL A 135 5.61 12.05 -0.90
N ASP A 136 4.80 12.57 0.01
CA ASP A 136 5.26 13.29 1.21
C ASP A 136 5.87 12.34 2.26
N LYS A 137 5.38 11.10 2.32
CA LYS A 137 5.75 10.13 3.36
C LYS A 137 5.68 8.69 2.86
N VAL A 138 6.70 7.91 3.21
CA VAL A 138 6.71 6.46 2.96
C VAL A 138 6.58 5.72 4.28
N VAL A 139 5.64 4.78 4.34
CA VAL A 139 5.40 3.90 5.48
C VAL A 139 5.77 2.48 5.08
N VAL A 140 6.84 1.97 5.69
CA VAL A 140 7.25 0.58 5.53
C VAL A 140 6.50 -0.29 6.54
N VAL A 141 5.73 -1.26 6.04
CA VAL A 141 4.98 -2.20 6.86
C VAL A 141 5.73 -3.53 6.88
N ALA A 142 6.02 -4.01 8.09
CA ALA A 142 6.60 -5.33 8.32
C ALA A 142 5.71 -6.09 9.31
N GLY A 143 4.95 -7.07 8.82
CA GLY A 143 4.06 -7.86 9.66
C GLY A 143 4.80 -8.87 10.49
N LEU A 144 4.66 -8.80 11.81
CA LEU A 144 5.34 -9.72 12.74
C LEU A 144 4.70 -11.12 12.81
N SER A 145 3.56 -11.33 12.15
CA SER A 145 2.84 -12.62 12.16
C SER A 145 3.60 -13.77 11.49
N GLY A 146 4.61 -13.46 10.67
CA GLY A 146 5.50 -14.46 10.08
C GLY A 146 6.71 -14.80 10.95
N LEU A 147 6.91 -14.16 12.11
CA LEU A 147 8.03 -14.50 12.98
C LEU A 147 7.97 -15.98 13.36
N ASN A 148 9.15 -16.58 13.45
CA ASN A 148 9.34 -18.01 13.67
C ASN A 148 8.82 -18.91 12.52
N SER A 149 8.32 -18.36 11.40
CA SER A 149 7.95 -19.15 10.22
C SER A 149 9.16 -19.51 9.36
N PRO A 150 9.11 -20.62 8.61
CA PRO A 150 10.20 -21.01 7.71
C PRO A 150 10.36 -20.03 6.53
N CYS A 151 11.60 -19.81 6.13
CA CYS A 151 11.97 -19.04 4.94
C CYS A 151 11.58 -19.81 3.66
N ASN A 152 10.34 -19.62 3.20
CA ASN A 152 9.81 -20.23 1.98
C ASN A 152 8.61 -19.45 1.40
N ASN A 153 8.10 -19.91 0.26
CA ASN A 153 7.00 -19.27 -0.48
C ASN A 153 5.65 -19.26 0.26
N ALA A 154 5.47 -20.04 1.32
CA ALA A 154 4.24 -20.03 2.11
C ALA A 154 4.14 -18.82 3.05
N TYR A 155 5.27 -18.16 3.36
CA TYR A 155 5.33 -17.03 4.29
C TYR A 155 6.02 -15.80 3.71
N ILE A 156 6.79 -15.95 2.64
CA ILE A 156 7.61 -14.88 2.08
C ILE A 156 7.33 -14.77 0.59
N HIS A 157 6.95 -13.57 0.14
CA HIS A 157 6.93 -13.25 -1.28
C HIS A 157 8.38 -13.04 -1.76
N ARG A 158 8.85 -13.89 -2.68
CA ARG A 158 10.25 -13.94 -3.17
C ARG A 158 11.27 -14.37 -2.08
N PRO A 159 11.13 -15.59 -1.52
CA PRO A 159 11.98 -16.07 -0.43
C PRO A 159 13.47 -16.16 -0.81
N GLU A 160 13.79 -16.34 -2.09
CA GLU A 160 15.18 -16.43 -2.57
C GLU A 160 15.93 -15.09 -2.41
N ILE A 161 15.25 -13.99 -2.75
CA ILE A 161 15.80 -12.63 -2.56
C ILE A 161 15.85 -12.31 -1.06
N PHE A 162 14.78 -12.63 -0.32
CA PHE A 162 14.72 -12.43 1.13
C PHE A 162 15.85 -13.17 1.85
N SER A 163 16.07 -14.44 1.49
CA SER A 163 17.14 -15.31 2.02
C SER A 163 18.51 -14.65 1.86
N THR A 164 18.76 -14.04 0.69
CA THR A 164 20.01 -13.33 0.40
C THR A 164 20.16 -12.08 1.27
N LEU A 165 19.15 -11.20 1.28
CA LEU A 165 19.20 -9.92 2.00
C LEU A 165 19.22 -10.11 3.53
N ALA A 166 18.44 -11.06 4.04
CA ALA A 166 18.37 -11.35 5.47
C ALA A 166 19.51 -12.26 5.96
N GLN A 167 20.30 -12.83 5.03
CA GLN A 167 21.32 -13.84 5.30
C GLN A 167 20.74 -15.05 6.08
N LEU A 168 19.63 -15.57 5.58
CA LEU A 168 18.85 -16.66 6.18
C LEU A 168 18.77 -17.82 5.18
N LYS A 169 19.05 -19.06 5.57
CA LYS A 169 18.97 -20.17 4.60
C LYS A 169 17.51 -20.57 4.33
N PRO A 170 17.21 -21.12 3.14
CA PRO A 170 15.89 -21.68 2.86
C PRO A 170 15.44 -22.68 3.93
N GLY A 171 14.21 -22.53 4.42
CA GLY A 171 13.63 -23.36 5.47
C GLY A 171 14.00 -23.00 6.91
N GLU A 172 15.05 -22.21 7.15
CA GLU A 172 15.36 -21.68 8.49
C GLU A 172 14.29 -20.70 8.95
N ARG A 173 14.17 -20.52 10.27
CA ARG A 173 13.09 -19.72 10.87
C ARG A 173 13.43 -18.23 10.84
N VAL A 174 12.48 -17.41 10.42
CA VAL A 174 12.63 -15.95 10.40
C VAL A 174 12.58 -15.41 11.83
N GLY A 175 13.73 -14.96 12.33
CA GLY A 175 13.88 -14.21 13.58
C GLY A 175 13.87 -12.68 13.38
N GLU A 176 13.95 -11.94 14.49
CA GLU A 176 13.95 -10.47 14.50
C GLU A 176 15.17 -9.87 13.79
N GLU A 177 16.36 -10.49 13.90
CA GLU A 177 17.55 -10.00 13.19
C GLU A 177 17.40 -10.07 11.67
N HIS A 178 16.68 -11.08 11.17
CA HIS A 178 16.47 -11.29 9.74
C HIS A 178 15.55 -10.21 9.16
N LEU A 179 14.50 -9.84 9.90
CA LEU A 179 13.65 -8.71 9.53
C LEU A 179 14.40 -7.39 9.59
N SER A 180 15.24 -7.20 10.61
CA SER A 180 16.05 -5.99 10.74
C SER A 180 17.01 -5.84 9.56
N ARG A 181 17.70 -6.91 9.16
CA ARG A 181 18.56 -6.92 7.97
C ARG A 181 17.78 -6.62 6.69
N MET A 182 16.62 -7.26 6.53
CA MET A 182 15.75 -6.98 5.38
C MET A 182 15.29 -5.52 5.37
N LEU A 183 14.97 -4.91 6.50
CA LEU A 183 14.53 -3.51 6.52
C LEU A 183 15.67 -2.49 6.30
N LEU A 184 16.93 -2.90 6.44
CA LEU A 184 18.12 -2.03 6.37
C LEU A 184 18.97 -2.23 5.11
N HIS A 185 18.60 -3.13 4.19
CA HIS A 185 19.27 -3.29 2.90
C HIS A 185 19.15 -2.05 2.02
#